data_AF-A0A222SIU2-F1
#
_entry.id   AF-A0A222SIU2-F1
#
_cell.length_a   1.000
_cell.length_b   1.000
_cell.length_c   1.000
_cell.angle_alpha   90.00
_cell.angle_beta   90.00
_cell.angle_gamma   90.00
#
_symmetry.space_group_name_H-M   'P 1'
#
loop_
_entity.id
_entity.type
_entity.pdbx_description
1 polymer ?
#
loop_
_entity_poly.entity_id
_entity_poly.type
_entity_poly.pdbx_seq_one_letter_code
_entity_poly.pdbx_strand_id
1 'polypeptide(L)'
;MKLLLSSGRYMVIIGVIGAFVASLSLFLYGGILTVQQVIETLQAGSISSKGGKALMLGFIEIADLFLIGTVLYIISLGLYELFIDDNVKLPKWLEIHTLDDLKHKLVGVIVVVMGVVFLGHVVKWNGETEIAYYGAAIAFVVAALTWFTGQKKKKAESIEKE
;
A
#
# COMPACT_ATOMS: atom_id res chain seq x y z
N MET A 1 -2.68 -35.85 -9.76
CA MET A 1 -1.93 -34.75 -9.10
C MET A 1 -1.85 -33.47 -9.94
N LYS A 2 -1.67 -33.52 -11.27
CA LYS A 2 -1.70 -32.33 -12.15
C LYS A 2 -3.06 -31.59 -12.20
N LEU A 3 -4.19 -32.30 -12.05
CA LEU A 3 -5.52 -31.66 -11.98
C LEU A 3 -5.77 -30.88 -10.67
N LEU A 4 -5.24 -31.33 -9.53
CA LEU A 4 -5.39 -30.61 -8.25
C LEU A 4 -4.59 -29.30 -8.23
N LEU A 5 -3.44 -29.27 -8.91
CA LEU A 5 -2.64 -28.05 -9.12
C LEU A 5 -3.25 -27.14 -10.20
N SER A 6 -3.83 -27.71 -11.27
CA SER A 6 -4.61 -26.96 -12.26
C SER A 6 -5.87 -26.32 -11.67
N SER A 7 -6.45 -26.91 -10.61
CA SER A 7 -7.60 -26.36 -9.89
C SER A 7 -7.25 -25.20 -8.95
N GLY A 8 -5.97 -25.01 -8.60
CA GLY A 8 -5.53 -23.85 -7.83
C GLY A 8 -5.84 -22.53 -8.53
N ARG A 9 -5.81 -22.51 -9.87
CA ARG A 9 -6.14 -21.34 -10.69
C ARG A 9 -7.57 -20.85 -10.45
N TYR A 10 -8.55 -21.75 -10.30
CA TYR A 10 -9.94 -21.34 -10.05
C TYR A 10 -10.14 -20.71 -8.68
N MET A 11 -9.42 -21.19 -7.65
CA MET A 11 -9.48 -20.61 -6.30
C MET A 11 -8.81 -19.23 -6.27
N VAL A 12 -7.70 -19.06 -6.99
CA VAL A 12 -6.98 -17.76 -7.06
C VAL A 12 -7.79 -16.71 -7.83
N ILE A 13 -8.54 -17.09 -8.86
CA ILE A 13 -9.40 -16.15 -9.61
C ILE A 13 -10.39 -15.43 -8.68
N ILE A 14 -10.95 -16.12 -7.68
CA ILE A 14 -11.85 -15.50 -6.70
C ILE A 14 -11.10 -14.42 -5.90
N GLY A 15 -9.87 -14.72 -5.47
CA GLY A 15 -9.01 -13.76 -4.77
C GLY A 15 -8.61 -12.56 -5.63
N VAL A 16 -8.27 -12.79 -6.90
CA VAL A 16 -7.92 -11.74 -7.86
C VAL A 16 -9.09 -10.81 -8.10
N ILE A 17 -10.27 -11.35 -8.40
CA ILE A 17 -11.48 -10.55 -8.64
C ILE A 17 -11.88 -9.80 -7.37
N GLY A 18 -11.87 -10.46 -6.21
CA GLY A 18 -12.20 -9.84 -4.94
C GLY A 18 -11.26 -8.67 -4.59
N ALA A 19 -9.95 -8.88 -4.71
CA ALA A 19 -8.96 -7.83 -4.48
C ALA A 19 -9.06 -6.70 -5.52
N PHE A 20 -9.35 -7.03 -6.78
CA PHE A 20 -9.54 -6.03 -7.83
C PHE A 20 -10.77 -5.15 -7.55
N VAL A 21 -11.93 -5.77 -7.27
CA VAL A 21 -13.17 -5.04 -6.97
C VAL A 21 -12.99 -4.18 -5.72
N ALA A 22 -12.39 -4.72 -4.65
CA ALA A 22 -12.13 -3.96 -3.44
C ALA A 22 -11.18 -2.77 -3.70
N SER A 23 -10.11 -2.97 -4.48
CA SER A 23 -9.21 -1.88 -4.87
C SER A 23 -9.97 -0.79 -5.64
N LEU A 24 -10.79 -1.18 -6.61
CA LEU A 24 -11.57 -0.27 -7.42
C LEU A 24 -12.58 0.52 -6.57
N SER A 25 -13.26 -0.15 -5.64
CA SER A 25 -14.18 0.50 -4.70
C SER A 25 -13.47 1.56 -3.85
N LEU A 26 -12.26 1.25 -3.33
CA LEU A 26 -11.48 2.21 -2.55
C LEU A 26 -10.99 3.40 -3.40
N PHE A 27 -10.54 3.17 -4.63
CA PHE A 27 -10.16 4.25 -5.54
C PHE A 27 -11.33 5.16 -5.89
N LEU A 28 -12.50 4.59 -6.19
CA LEU A 28 -13.70 5.37 -6.48
C LEU A 28 -14.16 6.16 -5.25
N TYR A 29 -14.21 5.51 -4.09
CA TYR A 29 -14.62 6.15 -2.85
C TYR A 29 -13.66 7.27 -2.43
N GLY A 30 -12.35 7.01 -2.44
CA GLY A 30 -11.32 8.02 -2.18
C GLY A 30 -11.36 9.17 -3.18
N GLY A 31 -11.64 8.89 -4.46
CA GLY A 31 -11.82 9.90 -5.50
C GLY A 31 -13.03 10.81 -5.23
N ILE A 32 -14.17 10.24 -4.85
CA ILE A 32 -15.37 11.01 -4.49
C ILE A 32 -15.10 11.91 -3.28
N LEU A 33 -14.48 11.37 -2.23
CA LEU A 33 -14.10 12.15 -1.05
C LEU A 33 -13.13 13.28 -1.39
N THR A 34 -12.17 13.04 -2.30
CA THR A 34 -11.24 14.08 -2.76
C THR A 34 -11.98 15.23 -3.41
N VAL A 35 -12.92 14.94 -4.32
CA VAL A 35 -13.70 15.98 -5.01
C VAL A 35 -14.55 16.76 -4.01
N GLN A 36 -15.22 16.08 -3.08
CA GLN A 36 -16.01 16.72 -2.02
C GLN A 36 -15.15 17.65 -1.17
N GLN A 37 -13.99 17.18 -0.69
CA GLN A 37 -13.07 17.96 0.13
C GLN A 37 -12.56 19.22 -0.59
N VAL A 38 -12.26 19.11 -1.88
CA VAL A 38 -11.82 20.25 -2.70
C VAL A 38 -12.94 21.28 -2.85
N ILE A 39 -14.17 20.85 -3.13
CA ILE A 39 -15.32 21.75 -3.28
C ILE A 39 -15.60 22.49 -1.96
N GLU A 40 -15.63 21.77 -0.84
CA GLU A 40 -15.87 22.36 0.49
C GLU A 40 -14.79 23.40 0.83
N THR A 41 -13.53 23.10 0.52
CA THR A 41 -12.41 24.03 0.76
C THR A 41 -12.53 25.31 -0.06
N LEU A 42 -12.93 25.19 -1.33
CA LEU A 42 -13.13 26.35 -2.22
C LEU A 42 -14.32 27.20 -1.77
N GLN A 43 -15.40 26.59 -1.27
CA GLN A 43 -16.59 27.28 -0.79
C GLN A 43 -16.40 27.95 0.58
N ALA A 44 -15.61 27.34 1.47
CA ALA A 44 -15.44 27.83 2.83
C ALA A 44 -14.68 29.17 2.91
N GLY A 45 -13.85 29.51 1.90
CA GLY A 45 -13.23 30.83 1.70
C GLY A 45 -12.43 31.42 2.88
N SER A 46 -12.20 30.65 3.95
CA SER A 46 -11.68 31.14 5.23
C SER A 46 -10.37 30.44 5.58
N ILE A 47 -9.27 31.18 5.45
CA ILE A 47 -7.94 30.73 5.85
C ILE A 47 -7.84 30.86 7.38
N SER A 48 -8.28 29.82 8.08
CA SER A 48 -8.12 29.67 9.54
C SER A 48 -7.16 28.52 9.84
N SER A 49 -6.29 28.70 10.84
CA SER A 49 -5.36 27.66 11.31
C SER A 49 -6.08 26.36 11.70
N LYS A 50 -7.31 26.44 12.22
CA LYS A 50 -8.14 25.28 12.56
C LYS A 50 -8.69 24.57 11.31
N GLY A 51 -9.09 25.34 10.30
CA GLY A 51 -9.56 24.81 9.01
C GLY A 51 -8.45 24.12 8.22
N GLY A 52 -7.24 24.70 8.23
CA GLY A 52 -6.07 24.09 7.58
C GLY A 52 -5.67 22.73 8.19
N LYS A 53 -5.75 22.59 9.52
CA LYS A 53 -5.53 21.29 10.19
C LYS A 53 -6.60 20.26 9.82
N ALA A 54 -7.88 20.65 9.80
CA ALA A 54 -8.97 19.75 9.39
C ALA A 54 -8.84 19.30 7.92
N LEU A 55 -8.43 20.22 7.05
CA LEU A 55 -8.17 19.92 5.64
C LEU A 55 -7.03 18.93 5.47
N MET A 56 -5.89 19.17 6.14
CA MET A 56 -4.74 18.29 6.11
C MET A 56 -5.11 16.88 6.61
N LEU A 57 -5.93 16.80 7.65
CA LEU A 57 -6.46 15.54 8.17
C LEU A 57 -7.31 14.77 7.17
N GLY A 58 -8.26 15.45 6.52
CA GLY A 58 -9.08 14.84 5.47
C GLY A 58 -8.23 14.28 4.33
N PHE A 59 -7.20 15.01 3.89
CA PHE A 59 -6.29 14.52 2.85
C PHE A 59 -5.43 13.33 3.30
N ILE A 60 -5.04 13.24 4.57
CA ILE A 60 -4.31 12.08 5.09
C ILE A 60 -5.21 10.83 5.11
N GLU A 61 -6.49 10.98 5.50
CA GLU A 61 -7.48 9.90 5.46
C GLU A 61 -7.74 9.42 4.03
N ILE A 62 -7.85 10.35 3.07
CA ILE A 62 -7.97 10.03 1.64
C ILE A 62 -6.71 9.34 1.11
N ALA A 63 -5.52 9.79 1.51
CA ALA A 63 -4.26 9.18 1.10
C ALA A 63 -4.16 7.73 1.56
N ASP A 64 -4.61 7.42 2.78
CA ASP A 64 -4.66 6.04 3.30
C ASP A 64 -5.60 5.15 2.47
N LEU A 65 -6.78 5.65 2.08
CA LEU A 65 -7.70 4.92 1.20
C LEU A 65 -7.06 4.57 -0.15
N PHE A 66 -6.35 5.52 -0.78
CA PHE A 66 -5.64 5.27 -2.03
C PHE A 66 -4.48 4.30 -1.86
N LEU A 67 -3.77 4.34 -0.73
CA LEU A 67 -2.69 3.41 -0.43
C LEU A 67 -3.21 2.00 -0.26
N ILE A 68 -4.26 1.78 0.56
CA ILE A 68 -4.87 0.46 0.73
C ILE A 68 -5.45 -0.03 -0.61
N GLY A 69 -6.09 0.84 -1.39
CA GLY A 69 -6.52 0.54 -2.75
C GLY A 69 -5.37 0.06 -3.64
N THR A 70 -4.22 0.73 -3.58
CA THR A 70 -3.01 0.35 -4.31
C THR A 70 -2.45 -0.98 -3.85
N VAL A 71 -2.43 -1.26 -2.54
CA VAL A 71 -2.02 -2.56 -1.99
C VAL A 71 -2.90 -3.67 -2.56
N LEU A 72 -4.23 -3.53 -2.48
CA LEU A 72 -5.17 -4.53 -2.99
C LEU A 72 -5.03 -4.71 -4.52
N TYR A 73 -4.77 -3.64 -5.25
CA TYR A 73 -4.50 -3.70 -6.68
C TYR A 73 -3.22 -4.49 -7.01
N ILE A 74 -2.12 -4.23 -6.28
CA ILE A 74 -0.85 -4.97 -6.43
C ILE A 74 -1.04 -6.45 -6.07
N ILE A 75 -1.81 -6.76 -5.02
CA ILE A 75 -2.15 -8.14 -4.66
C ILE A 75 -2.91 -8.80 -5.81
N SER A 76 -3.94 -8.13 -6.34
CA SER A 76 -4.75 -8.64 -7.45
C SER A 76 -3.88 -8.96 -8.68
N LEU A 77 -3.05 -8.00 -9.10
CA LEU A 77 -2.14 -8.19 -10.24
C LEU A 77 -1.10 -9.27 -9.99
N GLY A 78 -0.45 -9.29 -8.83
CA GLY A 78 0.57 -10.29 -8.53
C GLY A 78 0.01 -11.71 -8.40
N LEU A 79 -1.20 -11.86 -7.87
CA LEU A 79 -1.90 -13.15 -7.88
C LEU A 79 -2.31 -13.56 -9.29
N TYR A 80 -2.71 -12.61 -10.14
CA TYR A 80 -3.02 -12.88 -11.54
C TYR A 80 -1.77 -13.34 -12.30
N GLU A 81 -0.68 -12.60 -12.21
CA GLU A 81 0.57 -12.90 -12.94
C GLU A 81 1.15 -14.25 -12.53
N LEU A 82 1.16 -14.53 -11.22
CA LEU A 82 1.76 -15.75 -10.67
C LEU A 82 0.97 -17.03 -10.98
N PHE A 83 -0.37 -16.96 -11.08
CA PHE A 83 -1.22 -18.15 -11.16
C PHE A 83 -2.04 -18.26 -12.46
N ILE A 84 -2.14 -17.20 -13.25
CA ILE A 84 -3.05 -17.13 -14.41
C ILE A 84 -2.27 -16.91 -15.72
N ASP A 85 -1.53 -15.81 -15.83
CA ASP A 85 -0.78 -15.46 -17.04
C ASP A 85 0.37 -14.49 -16.72
N ASP A 86 1.61 -14.90 -17.03
CA ASP A 86 2.83 -14.13 -16.82
C ASP A 86 3.19 -13.21 -18.00
N ASN A 87 2.45 -13.22 -19.11
CA ASN A 87 2.75 -12.44 -20.32
C ASN A 87 2.04 -11.08 -20.39
N VAL A 88 1.53 -10.59 -19.25
CA VAL A 88 0.89 -9.27 -19.20
C VAL A 88 1.96 -8.19 -19.36
N LYS A 89 1.79 -7.31 -20.35
CA LYS A 89 2.70 -6.17 -20.58
C LYS A 89 2.56 -5.14 -19.46
N LEU A 90 3.27 -5.35 -18.35
CA LEU A 90 3.36 -4.42 -17.23
C LEU A 90 4.70 -3.66 -17.29
N PRO A 91 4.76 -2.43 -16.76
CA PRO A 91 6.04 -1.76 -16.59
C PRO A 91 6.90 -2.54 -15.58
N LYS A 92 8.23 -2.52 -15.76
CA LYS A 92 9.19 -3.31 -14.95
C LYS A 92 9.03 -3.17 -13.43
N TRP A 93 8.53 -2.03 -12.95
CA TRP A 93 8.30 -1.81 -11.52
C TRP A 93 7.07 -2.54 -10.97
N LEU A 94 6.15 -3.00 -11.83
CA LEU A 94 4.90 -3.68 -11.45
C LEU A 94 4.87 -5.17 -11.83
N GLU A 95 5.76 -5.62 -12.71
CA GLU A 95 5.99 -7.01 -13.12
C GLU A 95 6.40 -7.93 -11.94
N ILE A 96 5.66 -9.03 -11.73
CA ILE A 96 5.75 -9.96 -10.58
C ILE A 96 5.82 -11.40 -11.11
N HIS A 97 7.03 -11.94 -11.22
CA HIS A 97 7.24 -13.29 -11.72
C HIS A 97 7.28 -14.35 -10.62
N THR A 98 7.47 -13.94 -9.36
CA THR A 98 7.57 -14.86 -8.22
C THR A 98 6.78 -14.38 -7.00
N LEU A 99 6.45 -15.30 -6.09
CA LEU A 99 5.87 -14.97 -4.77
C LEU A 99 6.77 -14.04 -3.95
N ASP A 100 8.10 -14.15 -4.13
CA ASP A 100 9.03 -13.26 -3.46
C ASP A 100 8.88 -11.83 -4.00
N ASP A 101 8.77 -11.63 -5.30
CA ASP A 101 8.59 -10.30 -5.90
C ASP A 101 7.30 -9.64 -5.42
N LEU A 102 6.21 -10.41 -5.35
CA LEU A 102 4.94 -9.93 -4.76
C LEU A 102 5.17 -9.46 -3.32
N LYS A 103 5.77 -10.31 -2.49
CA LYS A 103 6.08 -9.98 -1.09
C LYS A 103 6.96 -8.74 -0.96
N HIS A 104 8.00 -8.61 -1.78
CA HIS A 104 8.91 -7.47 -1.80
C HIS A 104 8.15 -6.16 -2.09
N LYS A 105 7.26 -6.16 -3.08
CA LYS A 105 6.43 -4.99 -3.43
C LYS A 105 5.43 -4.66 -2.33
N LEU A 106 4.77 -5.68 -1.76
CA LEU A 106 3.82 -5.48 -0.67
C LEU A 106 4.50 -4.88 0.57
N VAL A 107 5.67 -5.37 0.96
CA VAL A 107 6.44 -4.79 2.07
C VAL A 107 6.77 -3.33 1.79
N GLY A 108 7.19 -2.99 0.57
CA GLY A 108 7.42 -1.60 0.16
C GLY A 108 6.21 -0.71 0.41
N VAL A 109 5.01 -1.14 -0.02
CA VAL A 109 3.79 -0.35 0.19
C VAL A 109 3.38 -0.29 1.66
N ILE A 110 3.52 -1.38 2.42
CA ILE A 110 3.24 -1.41 3.87
C ILE A 110 4.12 -0.39 4.61
N VAL A 111 5.40 -0.27 4.24
CA VAL A 111 6.31 0.74 4.81
C VAL A 111 5.81 2.16 4.50
N VAL A 112 5.33 2.41 3.28
CA VAL A 112 4.75 3.71 2.90
C VAL A 112 3.46 4.00 3.70
N VAL A 113 2.56 3.03 3.83
CA VAL A 113 1.32 3.14 4.62
C VAL A 113 1.63 3.52 6.06
N MET A 114 2.55 2.80 6.71
CA MET A 114 2.97 3.11 8.07
C MET A 114 3.51 4.55 8.21
N GLY A 115 4.25 5.04 7.22
CA GLY A 115 4.73 6.42 7.18
C GLY A 115 3.59 7.45 7.09
N VAL A 116 2.58 7.21 6.25
CA VAL A 116 1.42 8.10 6.13
C VAL A 116 0.56 8.10 7.40
N VAL A 117 0.34 6.94 8.02
CA VAL A 117 -0.37 6.83 9.31
C VAL A 117 0.36 7.60 10.41
N PHE A 118 1.69 7.51 10.46
CA PHE A 118 2.50 8.29 11.40
C PHE A 118 2.37 9.80 11.15
N LEU A 119 2.43 10.23 9.88
CA LEU A 119 2.23 11.63 9.51
C LEU A 119 0.85 12.14 9.98
N GLY A 120 -0.20 11.32 9.87
CA GLY A 120 -1.52 11.61 10.43
C GLY A 120 -1.49 11.90 11.93
N HIS A 121 -0.75 11.09 12.70
CA HIS A 121 -0.59 11.32 14.14
C HIS A 121 0.22 12.59 14.44
N VAL A 122 1.27 12.88 13.67
CA VAL A 122 2.07 14.11 13.79
C VAL A 122 1.21 15.36 13.57
N VAL A 123 0.28 15.32 12.62
CA VAL A 123 -0.60 16.47 12.35
C VAL A 123 -1.65 16.68 13.44
N LYS A 124 -2.16 15.60 14.07
CA LYS A 124 -3.09 15.66 15.22
C LYS A 124 -2.41 16.06 16.53
N TRP A 125 -1.09 16.00 16.58
CA TRP A 125 -0.33 16.12 17.81
C TRP A 125 -0.49 17.48 18.51
N ASN A 126 -0.68 17.43 19.82
CA ASN A 126 -0.95 18.57 20.71
C ASN A 126 0.18 18.81 21.74
N GLY A 127 1.30 18.08 21.67
CA GLY A 127 2.45 18.25 22.58
C GLY A 127 2.76 17.07 23.51
N GLU A 128 2.00 15.96 23.41
CA GLU A 128 2.16 14.79 24.28
C GLU A 128 3.35 13.87 23.90
N THR A 129 3.98 13.22 24.87
CA THR A 129 5.16 12.36 24.60
C THR A 129 4.82 11.07 23.85
N GLU A 130 3.53 10.71 23.74
CA GLU A 130 3.04 9.47 23.14
C GLU A 130 3.47 9.28 21.68
N ILE A 131 3.69 10.39 20.96
CA ILE A 131 4.11 10.33 19.55
C ILE A 131 5.49 9.70 19.37
N ALA A 132 6.38 9.86 20.36
CA ALA A 132 7.71 9.26 20.31
C ALA A 132 7.63 7.74 20.44
N TYR A 133 6.75 7.23 21.32
CA TYR A 133 6.51 5.79 21.47
C TYR A 133 5.87 5.19 20.21
N TYR A 134 4.87 5.87 19.65
CA TYR A 134 4.25 5.47 18.38
C TYR A 134 5.24 5.43 17.23
N GLY A 135 6.08 6.47 17.11
CA GLY A 135 7.14 6.55 16.10
C GLY A 135 8.18 5.45 16.27
N ALA A 136 8.59 5.16 17.50
CA ALA A 136 9.54 4.08 17.80
C ALA A 136 8.97 2.70 17.45
N ALA A 137 7.70 2.44 17.75
CA ALA A 137 7.02 1.19 17.39
C ALA A 137 6.95 1.00 15.87
N ILE A 138 6.55 2.03 15.13
CA ILE A 138 6.52 1.99 13.66
C ILE A 138 7.93 1.79 13.08
N ALA A 139 8.93 2.53 13.58
CA ALA A 139 10.31 2.38 13.15
C ALA A 139 10.84 0.96 13.37
N PHE A 140 10.50 0.33 14.49
CA PHE A 140 10.86 -1.05 14.77
C PHE A 140 10.23 -2.04 13.78
N VAL A 141 8.93 -1.89 13.48
CA VAL A 141 8.24 -2.74 12.48
C VAL A 141 8.84 -2.55 11.09
N VAL A 142 9.08 -1.30 10.66
CA VAL A 142 9.70 -0.98 9.38
C VAL A 142 11.11 -1.58 9.29
N ALA A 143 11.91 -1.47 10.34
CA ALA A 143 13.25 -2.04 10.38
C ALA A 143 13.23 -3.57 10.27
N ALA A 144 12.33 -4.23 11.02
CA ALA A 144 12.16 -5.68 10.96
C ALA A 144 11.73 -6.16 9.57
N LEU A 145 10.74 -5.49 8.96
CA LEU A 145 10.26 -5.82 7.61
C LEU A 145 11.35 -5.60 6.56
N THR A 146 12.07 -4.47 6.63
CA THR A 146 13.15 -4.13 5.70
C THR A 146 14.29 -5.13 5.84
N TRP A 147 14.64 -5.54 7.05
CA TRP A 147 15.65 -6.57 7.30
C TRP A 147 15.25 -7.93 6.73
N PHE A 148 14.03 -8.40 7.02
CA PHE A 148 13.48 -9.66 6.52
C PHE A 148 13.49 -9.72 4.99
N THR A 149 13.16 -8.58 4.37
CA THR A 149 13.10 -8.42 2.91
C THR A 149 14.52 -8.30 2.31
N GLY A 150 15.43 -7.59 2.98
CA GLY A 150 16.81 -7.34 2.51
C GLY A 150 17.73 -8.57 2.52
N GLN A 151 17.40 -9.63 3.26
CA GLN A 151 18.25 -10.83 3.37
C GLN A 151 18.45 -11.57 2.04
N LYS A 152 17.54 -11.47 1.07
CA LYS A 152 17.70 -12.13 -0.25
C LYS A 152 18.61 -11.36 -1.22
N LYS A 153 18.60 -10.02 -1.18
CA LYS A 153 19.44 -9.20 -2.08
C LYS A 153 20.94 -9.41 -1.83
N LYS A 154 21.32 -9.61 -0.56
CA LYS A 154 22.71 -9.93 -0.15
C LYS A 154 23.23 -11.29 -0.65
N LYS A 155 22.35 -12.26 -0.93
CA LYS A 155 22.74 -13.61 -1.39
C LYS A 155 22.94 -13.67 -2.91
N ALA A 156 22.31 -12.78 -3.67
CA ALA A 156 22.51 -12.67 -5.12
C ALA A 156 23.84 -11.97 -5.45
N GLU A 157 24.17 -10.88 -4.74
CA GLU A 157 25.44 -10.14 -4.94
C GLU A 157 26.70 -10.90 -4.48
N SER A 158 26.56 -11.91 -3.61
CA SER A 158 27.68 -12.74 -3.17
C SER A 158 28.05 -13.86 -4.16
N ILE A 159 27.13 -14.24 -5.06
CA ILE A 159 27.36 -15.30 -6.06
C ILE A 159 27.96 -14.72 -7.35
N GLU A 160 27.78 -13.43 -7.62
CA GLU A 160 28.36 -12.75 -8.79
C GLU A 160 29.80 -12.25 -8.55
N LYS A 161 30.28 -12.33 -7.31
CA LYS A 161 31.64 -11.90 -6.90
C LYS A 161 32.61 -13.07 -6.64
N GLU A 162 32.18 -14.31 -6.89
CA GLU A 162 32.99 -15.53 -6.79
C GLU A 162 33.13 -16.16 -8.17
#